data_AF-H6VLN1-F1
#
_entry.id   AF-H6VLN1-F1
#
_cell.length_a   1.000
_cell.length_b   1.000
_cell.length_c   1.000
_cell.angle_alpha   90.00
_cell.angle_beta   90.00
_cell.angle_gamma   90.00
#
_symmetry.space_group_name_H-M   'P 1'
#
loop_
_entity.id
_entity.type
_entity.pdbx_description
1 polymer ?
#
loop_
_entity_poly.entity_id
_entity_poly.type
_entity_poly.pdbx_seq_one_letter_code
_entity_poly.pdbx_strand_id
1 'polypeptide(L)'
;VGSGLQSNPIYRLSETWAAVSKEKSEEYEELCTIFSEENNQMTWREILVKEGTAKYADTSSTKVKHVRKESAQKIQAQRLSGVMQGTVPYLGTFLTDLMMLDTAMPDTVDTNLTNFEKKKKEFEVLAQIQLLQKTAQNYNIVPEPSFKAWFDSVEHLRYEESYRLSCEVQPLSDSMSPPAQGSRKERSLRKRISRLFSTSDWETSSANSNTSQSEDRVSETSMPDS
;
A
#
# COMPACT_ATOMS: atom_id res chain seq x y z
N VAL A 1 -5.15 2.42 11.33
CA VAL A 1 -4.46 2.00 12.57
C VAL A 1 -3.06 2.60 12.67
N GLY A 2 -2.13 2.28 11.76
CA GLY A 2 -0.75 2.80 11.81
C GLY A 2 -0.66 4.33 11.95
N SER A 3 -1.32 5.08 11.06
CA SER A 3 -1.38 6.55 11.12
C SER A 3 -2.05 7.10 12.37
N GLY A 4 -3.00 6.37 12.96
CA GLY A 4 -3.66 6.75 14.21
C GLY A 4 -2.72 6.62 15.41
N LEU A 5 -1.96 5.52 15.50
CA LEU A 5 -0.97 5.31 16.55
C LEU A 5 0.22 6.28 16.45
N GLN A 6 0.60 6.69 15.23
CA GLN A 6 1.62 7.72 15.00
C GLN A 6 1.11 9.15 15.18
N SER A 7 -0.20 9.35 15.39
CA SER A 7 -0.75 10.69 15.60
C SER A 7 -0.24 11.26 16.93
N ASN A 8 0.00 12.57 16.97
CA ASN A 8 0.59 13.23 18.14
C ASN A 8 -0.17 12.93 19.46
N PRO A 9 -1.52 12.94 19.52
CA PRO A 9 -2.25 12.57 20.73
C PRO A 9 -1.90 11.20 21.31
N ILE A 10 -1.52 10.23 20.48
CA ILE A 10 -1.19 8.87 20.92
C ILE A 10 0.32 8.67 21.06
N TYR A 11 1.10 9.14 20.08
CA TYR A 11 2.55 8.96 20.05
C TYR A 11 3.26 9.60 21.26
N ARG A 12 2.73 10.70 21.80
CA ARG A 12 3.35 11.40 22.94
C ARG A 12 3.21 10.68 24.28
N LEU A 13 2.37 9.65 24.38
CA LEU A 13 2.08 8.93 25.62
C LEU A 13 3.22 7.96 25.97
N SER A 14 4.40 8.49 26.26
CA SER A 14 5.64 7.73 26.47
C SER A 14 5.52 6.66 27.55
N GLU A 15 4.75 6.92 28.62
CA GLU A 15 4.54 5.95 29.69
C GLU A 15 3.67 4.78 29.21
N THR A 16 2.66 5.07 28.39
CA THR A 16 1.81 4.05 27.79
C THR A 16 2.63 3.17 26.83
N TRP A 17 3.48 3.78 26.00
CA TRP A 17 4.37 3.04 25.10
C TRP A 17 5.42 2.22 25.86
N ALA A 18 5.91 2.69 27.00
CA ALA A 18 6.83 1.93 27.86
C ALA A 18 6.18 0.68 28.48
N ALA A 19 4.85 0.66 28.63
CA ALA A 19 4.11 -0.49 29.11
C ALA A 19 3.80 -1.54 28.02
N VAL A 20 4.00 -1.21 26.74
CA VAL A 20 3.79 -2.14 25.62
C VAL A 20 4.92 -3.16 25.58
N SER A 21 4.57 -4.44 25.44
CA SER A 21 5.55 -5.52 25.30
C SER A 21 6.44 -5.32 24.07
N LYS A 22 7.73 -5.63 24.19
CA LYS A 22 8.72 -5.51 23.11
C LYS A 22 8.29 -6.20 21.80
N GLU A 23 7.70 -7.40 21.89
CA GLU A 23 7.18 -8.15 20.74
C GLU A 23 6.15 -7.35 19.94
N LYS A 24 5.17 -6.73 20.62
CA LYS A 24 4.14 -5.91 19.98
C LYS A 24 4.67 -4.60 19.42
N SER A 25 5.70 -4.02 20.05
CA SER A 25 6.40 -2.85 19.50
C SER A 25 7.15 -3.21 18.22
N GLU A 26 7.85 -4.35 18.18
CA GLU A 26 8.54 -4.85 16.98
C GLU A 26 7.56 -5.15 15.84
N GLU A 27 6.44 -5.85 16.11
CA GLU A 27 5.36 -6.07 15.13
C GLU A 27 4.84 -4.75 14.55
N TYR A 28 4.66 -3.74 15.39
CA TYR A 28 4.20 -2.43 14.97
C TYR A 28 5.22 -1.67 14.11
N GLU A 29 6.51 -1.73 14.46
CA GLU A 29 7.58 -1.10 13.67
C GLU A 29 7.73 -1.74 12.29
N GLU A 30 7.59 -3.07 12.19
CA GLU A 30 7.55 -3.76 10.91
C GLU A 30 6.38 -3.28 10.04
N LEU A 31 5.19 -3.15 10.63
CA LEU A 31 4.02 -2.59 9.92
C LEU A 31 4.28 -1.14 9.46
N CYS A 32 4.90 -0.32 10.29
CA CYS A 32 5.25 1.05 9.92
C CYS A 32 6.24 1.10 8.75
N THR A 33 7.19 0.15 8.70
CA THR A 33 8.16 0.02 7.61
C THR A 33 7.47 -0.34 6.29
N ILE A 34 6.48 -1.24 6.32
CA ILE A 34 5.69 -1.61 5.14
C ILE A 34 4.92 -0.42 4.55
N PHE A 35 4.30 0.40 5.42
CA PHE A 35 3.49 1.56 5.01
C PHE A 35 4.28 2.87 4.95
N SER A 36 5.61 2.81 4.95
CA SER A 36 6.47 3.98 4.84
C SER A 36 6.14 4.79 3.57
N GLU A 37 6.20 6.12 3.68
CA GLU A 37 6.09 7.03 2.51
C GLU A 37 7.37 7.06 1.66
N GLU A 38 8.42 6.34 2.08
CA GLU A 38 9.68 6.23 1.34
C GLU A 38 9.46 5.70 -0.08
N ASN A 39 10.16 6.33 -1.03
CA ASN A 39 10.11 5.99 -2.46
C ASN A 39 8.67 5.80 -2.97
N ASN A 40 7.78 6.76 -2.76
CA ASN A 40 6.38 6.67 -3.20
C ASN A 40 5.66 5.38 -2.72
N GLN A 41 5.94 4.91 -1.51
CA GLN A 41 5.32 3.71 -0.92
C GLN A 41 5.67 2.40 -1.66
N MET A 42 6.87 2.28 -2.24
CA MET A 42 7.29 1.10 -3.02
C MET A 42 7.04 -0.23 -2.29
N THR A 43 7.38 -0.33 -1.01
CA THR A 43 7.23 -1.57 -0.23
C THR A 43 5.78 -2.06 -0.22
N TRP A 44 4.83 -1.16 0.04
CA TRP A 44 3.39 -1.45 -0.03
C TRP A 44 2.94 -1.79 -1.46
N ARG A 45 3.42 -1.03 -2.46
CA ARG A 45 3.05 -1.26 -3.88
C ARG A 45 3.50 -2.64 -4.37
N GLU A 46 4.72 -3.06 -4.02
CA GLU A 46 5.22 -4.40 -4.36
C GLU A 46 4.37 -5.50 -3.72
N ILE A 47 4.01 -5.34 -2.44
CA ILE A 47 3.12 -6.28 -1.74
C ILE A 47 1.75 -6.31 -2.42
N LEU A 48 1.19 -5.16 -2.79
CA LEU A 48 -0.11 -5.06 -3.45
C LEU A 48 -0.10 -5.74 -4.83
N VAL A 49 0.98 -5.65 -5.59
CA VAL A 49 1.11 -6.37 -6.86
C VAL A 49 1.16 -7.88 -6.63
N LYS A 50 1.97 -8.33 -5.67
CA LYS A 50 2.15 -9.75 -5.34
C LYS A 50 0.87 -10.41 -4.79
N GLU A 51 0.18 -9.75 -3.87
CA GLU A 51 -0.98 -10.29 -3.15
C GLU A 51 -2.31 -9.95 -3.86
N GLY A 52 -2.42 -8.76 -4.47
CA GLY A 52 -3.63 -8.28 -5.11
C GLY A 52 -4.00 -8.95 -6.44
N THR A 53 -3.05 -9.69 -7.03
CA THR A 53 -3.23 -10.45 -8.28
C THR A 53 -2.97 -11.95 -8.13
N ALA A 54 -2.85 -12.44 -6.89
CA ALA A 54 -2.34 -13.76 -6.51
C ALA A 54 -3.21 -14.96 -6.92
N LYS A 55 -3.47 -15.12 -8.22
CA LYS A 55 -3.87 -16.42 -8.76
C LYS A 55 -2.68 -17.39 -8.80
N TYR A 56 -1.41 -16.92 -8.85
CA TYR A 56 -0.22 -17.81 -9.02
C TYR A 56 1.14 -17.28 -8.48
N ALA A 57 1.21 -16.42 -7.45
CA ALA A 57 2.51 -15.95 -6.97
C ALA A 57 3.22 -17.01 -6.09
N ASP A 58 4.29 -17.63 -6.62
CA ASP A 58 5.23 -18.44 -5.83
C ASP A 58 5.98 -17.56 -4.83
N THR A 59 5.71 -17.78 -3.54
CA THR A 59 6.23 -16.99 -2.39
C THR A 59 7.66 -17.35 -1.99
N SER A 60 8.46 -17.99 -2.86
CA SER A 60 9.80 -18.48 -2.52
C SER A 60 10.87 -17.38 -2.36
N SER A 61 10.60 -16.10 -2.67
CA SER A 61 11.64 -15.05 -2.71
C SER A 61 11.25 -13.74 -2.00
N THR A 62 11.11 -13.74 -0.67
CA THR A 62 11.19 -12.47 0.10
C THR A 62 12.01 -12.69 1.36
N LYS A 63 13.16 -12.01 1.44
CA LYS A 63 14.09 -11.98 2.57
C LYS A 63 13.57 -11.07 3.71
N VAL A 64 12.35 -11.32 4.19
CA VAL A 64 11.88 -10.77 5.48
C VAL A 64 11.82 -11.95 6.44
N LYS A 65 12.84 -12.08 7.29
CA LYS A 65 13.22 -13.35 7.93
C LYS A 65 12.48 -13.72 9.22
N HIS A 66 11.55 -12.92 9.75
CA HIS A 66 10.99 -13.25 11.08
C HIS A 66 9.47 -13.30 11.24
N VAL A 67 8.66 -12.87 10.27
CA VAL A 67 7.17 -12.90 10.41
C VAL A 67 6.54 -14.26 10.09
N ARG A 68 7.32 -15.24 9.60
CA ARG A 68 6.76 -16.35 8.79
C ARG A 68 6.71 -17.74 9.40
N LYS A 69 6.99 -17.96 10.69
CA LYS A 69 6.90 -19.35 11.22
C LYS A 69 5.52 -19.77 11.72
N GLU A 70 4.77 -18.88 12.38
CA GLU A 70 3.42 -19.22 12.87
C GLU A 70 2.30 -18.76 11.91
N SER A 71 2.49 -17.64 11.22
CA SER A 71 1.52 -17.13 10.24
C SER A 71 1.48 -17.98 8.96
N ALA A 72 2.60 -18.55 8.52
CA ALA A 72 2.66 -19.37 7.31
C ALA A 72 1.88 -20.68 7.44
N GLN A 73 1.82 -21.31 8.63
CA GLN A 73 1.02 -22.53 8.84
C GLN A 73 -0.48 -22.24 8.79
N LYS A 74 -0.95 -21.10 9.34
CA LYS A 74 -2.34 -20.66 9.24
C LYS A 74 -2.72 -20.24 7.82
N ILE A 75 -1.83 -19.53 7.12
CA ILE A 75 -2.03 -19.13 5.72
C ILE A 75 -2.01 -20.36 4.79
N GLN A 76 -1.17 -21.36 5.07
CA GLN A 76 -1.14 -22.63 4.33
C GLN A 76 -2.38 -23.49 4.61
N ALA A 77 -2.89 -23.51 5.85
CA ALA A 77 -4.15 -24.15 6.20
C ALA A 77 -5.36 -23.45 5.54
N GLN A 78 -5.34 -22.12 5.43
CA GLN A 78 -6.37 -21.36 4.70
C GLN A 78 -6.29 -21.58 3.18
N ARG A 79 -5.08 -21.70 2.60
CA ARG A 79 -4.87 -22.11 1.20
C ARG A 79 -5.40 -23.52 0.92
N LEU A 80 -5.23 -24.47 1.85
CA LEU A 80 -5.79 -25.82 1.76
C LEU A 80 -7.32 -25.86 1.91
N SER A 81 -7.93 -24.84 2.54
CA SER A 81 -9.38 -24.70 2.66
C SER A 81 -10.08 -24.05 1.45
N GLY A 82 -9.33 -23.61 0.44
CA GLY A 82 -9.89 -22.98 -0.76
C GLY A 82 -10.42 -21.55 -0.56
N VAL A 83 -10.20 -20.93 0.60
CA VAL A 83 -10.67 -19.57 0.90
C VAL A 83 -9.68 -18.56 0.30
N MET A 84 -9.93 -18.18 -0.96
CA MET A 84 -9.22 -17.08 -1.62
C MET A 84 -9.71 -15.75 -1.05
N GLN A 85 -8.92 -15.12 -0.16
CA GLN A 85 -9.23 -13.79 0.35
C GLN A 85 -8.71 -12.73 -0.63
N GLY A 86 -9.56 -11.77 -0.99
CA GLY A 86 -9.14 -10.61 -1.77
C GLY A 86 -8.20 -9.68 -1.00
N THR A 87 -7.91 -8.52 -1.56
CA THR A 87 -7.13 -7.47 -0.90
C THR A 87 -7.91 -6.17 -0.96
N VAL A 88 -8.02 -5.46 0.16
CA VAL A 88 -8.54 -4.09 0.22
C VAL A 88 -7.36 -3.12 0.26
N PRO A 89 -7.08 -2.38 -0.84
CA PRO A 89 -5.93 -1.48 -0.89
C PRO A 89 -6.20 -0.13 -0.18
N TYR A 90 -5.12 0.54 0.24
CA TYR A 90 -5.18 1.96 0.55
C TYR A 90 -5.40 2.78 -0.72
N LEU A 91 -6.62 3.31 -0.88
CA LEU A 91 -7.03 4.04 -2.09
C LEU A 91 -6.16 5.27 -2.40
N GLY A 92 -5.58 5.90 -1.37
CA GLY A 92 -4.74 7.08 -1.53
C GLY A 92 -3.51 6.84 -2.42
N THR A 93 -3.02 5.60 -2.50
CA THR A 93 -1.93 5.22 -3.42
C THR A 93 -2.34 5.43 -4.87
N PHE A 94 -3.49 4.90 -5.28
CA PHE A 94 -4.01 5.05 -6.65
C PHE A 94 -4.44 6.48 -6.97
N LEU A 95 -5.04 7.19 -6.01
CA LEU A 95 -5.40 8.59 -6.20
C LEU A 95 -4.16 9.48 -6.42
N THR A 96 -3.04 9.13 -5.78
CA THR A 96 -1.77 9.83 -6.03
C THR A 96 -1.29 9.57 -7.45
N ASP A 97 -1.40 8.35 -7.97
CA ASP A 97 -1.00 8.01 -9.34
C ASP A 97 -1.87 8.74 -10.38
N LEU A 98 -3.19 8.74 -10.19
CA LEU A 98 -4.12 9.47 -11.07
C LEU A 98 -3.82 10.98 -11.06
N MET A 99 -3.55 11.56 -9.89
CA MET A 99 -3.17 12.96 -9.77
C MET A 99 -1.83 13.26 -10.46
N MET A 100 -0.87 12.33 -10.39
CA MET A 100 0.40 12.46 -11.10
C MET A 100 0.23 12.41 -12.61
N LEU A 101 -0.59 11.48 -13.12
CA LEU A 101 -0.93 11.40 -14.55
C LEU A 101 -1.65 12.65 -15.04
N ASP A 102 -2.59 13.17 -14.26
CA ASP A 102 -3.33 14.38 -14.59
C ASP A 102 -2.43 15.62 -14.69
N THR A 103 -1.44 15.71 -13.78
CA THR A 103 -0.48 16.82 -13.77
C THR A 103 0.59 16.68 -14.87
N ALA A 104 1.01 15.45 -15.17
CA ALA A 104 2.12 15.19 -16.09
C ALA A 104 1.71 15.22 -17.57
N MET A 105 0.44 14.94 -17.89
CA MET A 105 -0.03 14.84 -19.27
C MET A 105 -1.26 15.72 -19.53
N PRO A 106 -1.26 16.53 -20.60
CA PRO A 106 -2.43 17.31 -20.99
C PRO A 106 -3.53 16.40 -21.58
N ASP A 107 -4.79 16.83 -21.47
CA ASP A 107 -5.94 16.10 -22.01
C ASP A 107 -5.99 16.06 -23.53
N THR A 108 -5.32 17.01 -24.19
CA THR A 108 -5.29 17.12 -25.65
C THR A 108 -3.87 17.21 -26.19
N VAL A 109 -3.66 16.59 -27.35
CA VAL A 109 -2.49 16.75 -28.21
C VAL A 109 -2.90 17.59 -29.43
N ASP A 110 -1.97 18.35 -30.01
CA ASP A 110 -2.07 19.09 -31.28
C ASP A 110 -3.49 19.49 -31.75
N THR A 111 -3.86 20.76 -31.61
CA THR A 111 -5.13 21.34 -32.12
C THR A 111 -6.41 20.64 -31.62
N ASN A 112 -6.48 20.30 -30.32
CA ASN A 112 -7.65 19.74 -29.60
C ASN A 112 -7.96 18.25 -29.87
N LEU A 113 -7.00 17.45 -30.32
CA LEU A 113 -7.19 15.99 -30.37
C LEU A 113 -7.05 15.37 -28.98
N THR A 114 -7.85 14.37 -28.64
CA THR A 114 -7.76 13.70 -27.34
C THR A 114 -6.42 12.98 -27.16
N ASN A 115 -5.78 13.17 -25.99
CA ASN A 115 -4.57 12.45 -25.63
C ASN A 115 -4.89 11.01 -25.21
N PHE A 116 -4.87 10.08 -26.17
CA PHE A 116 -5.11 8.66 -25.91
C PHE A 116 -4.03 8.00 -25.04
N GLU A 117 -2.81 8.54 -25.00
CA GLU A 117 -1.77 8.03 -24.10
C GLU A 117 -2.13 8.31 -22.64
N LYS A 118 -2.60 9.53 -22.34
CA LYS A 118 -3.16 9.86 -21.01
C LYS A 118 -4.30 8.92 -20.64
N LYS A 119 -5.27 8.77 -21.55
CA LYS A 119 -6.44 7.91 -21.30
C LYS A 119 -6.06 6.44 -21.10
N LYS A 120 -5.06 5.94 -21.81
CA LYS A 120 -4.54 4.58 -21.63
C LYS A 120 -3.93 4.40 -20.23
N LYS A 121 -3.04 5.30 -19.80
CA LYS A 121 -2.40 5.20 -18.47
C LYS A 121 -3.40 5.37 -17.32
N GLU A 122 -4.36 6.30 -17.45
CA GLU A 122 -5.46 6.44 -16.48
C GLU A 122 -6.29 5.15 -16.40
N PHE A 123 -6.60 4.55 -17.56
CA PHE A 123 -7.35 3.30 -17.62
C PHE A 123 -6.60 2.14 -16.94
N GLU A 124 -5.29 2.02 -17.09
CA GLU A 124 -4.50 0.96 -16.44
C GLU A 124 -4.64 1.01 -14.90
N VAL A 125 -4.59 2.22 -14.31
CA VAL A 125 -4.80 2.43 -12.88
C VAL A 125 -6.23 2.03 -12.48
N LEU A 126 -7.24 2.47 -13.24
CA LEU A 126 -8.65 2.14 -12.98
C LEU A 126 -8.92 0.63 -13.11
N ALA A 127 -8.32 -0.02 -14.10
CA ALA A 127 -8.44 -1.46 -14.32
C ALA A 127 -7.88 -2.25 -13.13
N GLN A 128 -6.78 -1.80 -12.54
CA GLN A 128 -6.23 -2.41 -11.33
C GLN A 128 -7.18 -2.26 -10.12
N ILE A 129 -7.80 -1.09 -9.93
CA ILE A 129 -8.81 -0.89 -8.88
C ILE A 129 -9.99 -1.85 -9.10
N GLN A 130 -10.51 -1.95 -10.33
CA GLN A 130 -11.62 -2.85 -10.65
C GLN A 130 -11.27 -4.32 -10.41
N LEU A 131 -10.05 -4.75 -10.74
CA LEU A 131 -9.56 -6.09 -10.45
C LEU A 131 -9.57 -6.37 -8.95
N LEU A 132 -9.03 -5.45 -8.13
CA LEU A 132 -9.00 -5.58 -6.68
C LEU A 132 -10.41 -5.63 -6.08
N GLN A 133 -11.34 -4.80 -6.59
CA GLN A 133 -12.76 -4.85 -6.19
C GLN A 133 -13.38 -6.22 -6.50
N LYS A 134 -13.13 -6.77 -7.69
CA LYS A 134 -13.63 -8.10 -8.07
C LYS A 134 -13.08 -9.21 -7.17
N THR A 135 -11.80 -9.14 -6.81
CA THR A 135 -11.19 -10.12 -5.89
C THR A 135 -11.72 -9.94 -4.46
N ALA A 136 -11.99 -8.71 -4.02
CA ALA A 136 -12.57 -8.43 -2.70
C ALA A 136 -13.99 -9.00 -2.55
N GLN A 137 -14.73 -9.24 -3.63
CA GLN A 137 -16.03 -9.92 -3.56
C GLN A 137 -15.94 -11.38 -3.06
N ASN A 138 -14.73 -11.96 -3.02
CA ASN A 138 -14.51 -13.31 -2.50
C ASN A 138 -14.37 -13.35 -0.97
N TYR A 139 -14.39 -12.19 -0.28
CA TYR A 139 -14.41 -12.19 1.18
C TYR A 139 -15.69 -12.83 1.70
N ASN A 140 -15.55 -13.91 2.47
CA ASN A 140 -16.65 -14.56 3.18
C ASN A 140 -16.61 -14.18 4.66
N ILE A 141 -16.90 -12.92 4.96
CA ILE A 141 -16.98 -12.40 6.34
C ILE A 141 -18.45 -12.27 6.72
N VAL A 142 -18.88 -13.01 7.74
CA VAL A 142 -20.25 -12.95 8.24
C VAL A 142 -20.40 -11.71 9.14
N PRO A 143 -21.35 -10.80 8.87
CA PRO A 143 -21.60 -9.65 9.73
C PRO A 143 -22.05 -10.08 11.11
N GLU A 144 -21.45 -9.51 12.15
CA GLU A 144 -21.83 -9.76 13.54
C GLU A 144 -22.61 -8.53 14.06
N PRO A 145 -23.91 -8.67 14.38
CA PRO A 145 -24.76 -7.52 14.68
C PRO A 145 -24.33 -6.72 15.91
N SER A 146 -23.82 -7.37 16.96
CA SER A 146 -23.42 -6.68 18.19
C SER A 146 -22.14 -5.87 18.00
N PHE A 147 -21.16 -6.40 17.26
CA PHE A 147 -19.98 -5.68 16.82
C PHE A 147 -20.35 -4.48 15.95
N LYS A 148 -21.29 -4.64 15.01
CA LYS A 148 -21.74 -3.52 14.17
C LYS A 148 -22.38 -2.41 15.01
N ALA A 149 -23.27 -2.77 15.93
CA ALA A 149 -23.90 -1.81 16.82
C ALA A 149 -22.88 -1.09 17.71
N TRP A 150 -21.90 -1.82 18.25
CA TRP A 150 -20.79 -1.23 19.00
C TRP A 150 -19.95 -0.28 18.14
N PHE A 151 -19.53 -0.73 16.95
CA PHE A 151 -18.70 0.06 16.04
C PHE A 151 -19.40 1.36 15.62
N ASP A 152 -20.69 1.30 15.31
CA ASP A 152 -21.50 2.47 14.97
C ASP A 152 -21.71 3.42 16.17
N SER A 153 -21.57 2.90 17.40
CA SER A 153 -21.69 3.70 18.63
C SER A 153 -20.40 4.40 19.07
N VAL A 154 -19.25 4.10 18.43
CA VAL A 154 -17.97 4.70 18.78
C VAL A 154 -17.99 6.20 18.51
N GLU A 155 -17.72 7.00 19.55
CA GLU A 155 -17.62 8.45 19.43
C GLU A 155 -16.41 8.85 18.59
N HIS A 156 -16.64 9.77 17.64
CA HIS A 156 -15.58 10.32 16.79
C HIS A 156 -15.08 11.63 17.39
N LEU A 157 -13.95 11.56 18.09
CA LEU A 157 -13.28 12.74 18.63
C LEU A 157 -12.59 13.53 17.51
N ARG A 158 -12.66 14.86 17.59
CA ARG A 158 -11.82 15.73 16.76
C ARG A 158 -10.36 15.64 17.20
N TYR A 159 -9.46 16.09 16.34
CA TYR A 159 -8.02 16.08 16.63
C TYR A 159 -7.69 16.89 17.88
N GLU A 160 -8.28 18.07 18.03
CA GLU A 160 -8.07 18.97 19.17
C GLU A 160 -8.54 18.35 20.49
N GLU A 161 -9.69 17.68 20.47
CA GLU A 161 -10.25 16.97 21.63
C GLU A 161 -9.36 15.79 22.03
N SER A 162 -8.94 14.98 21.06
CA SER A 162 -8.02 13.86 21.28
C SER A 162 -6.69 14.34 21.89
N TYR A 163 -6.15 15.46 21.38
CA TYR A 163 -4.91 16.03 21.90
C TYR A 163 -5.08 16.58 23.32
N ARG A 164 -6.20 17.27 23.60
CA ARG A 164 -6.49 17.76 24.95
C ARG A 164 -6.59 16.61 25.96
N LEU A 165 -7.36 15.57 25.63
CA LEU A 165 -7.50 14.38 26.47
C LEU A 165 -6.16 13.67 26.68
N SER A 166 -5.31 13.60 25.64
CA SER A 166 -3.94 13.08 25.78
C SER A 166 -3.12 13.86 26.81
N CYS A 167 -3.21 15.19 26.80
CA CYS A 167 -2.52 16.04 27.79
C CYS A 167 -3.12 15.92 29.20
N GLU A 168 -4.42 15.65 29.31
CA GLU A 168 -5.08 15.35 30.60
C GLU A 168 -4.61 14.01 31.18
N VAL A 169 -4.43 12.98 30.33
CA VAL A 169 -3.92 11.66 30.73
C VAL A 169 -2.44 11.70 31.10
N GLN A 170 -1.61 12.32 30.26
CA GLN A 170 -0.18 12.46 30.50
C GLN A 170 0.24 13.92 30.28
N PRO A 171 0.37 14.73 31.34
CA PRO A 171 0.78 16.13 31.22
C PRO A 171 2.12 16.31 30.50
N LEU A 172 2.32 17.46 29.87
CA LEU A 172 3.63 17.81 29.32
C LEU A 172 4.60 18.01 30.48
N SER A 173 5.66 17.20 30.57
CA SER A 173 6.74 17.43 31.52
C SER A 173 7.47 18.73 31.20
N ASP A 174 7.80 19.57 32.19
CA ASP A 174 8.55 20.84 32.01
C ASP A 174 9.91 20.66 31.31
N SER A 175 10.48 19.44 31.31
CA SER A 175 11.71 19.11 30.58
C SER A 175 11.53 18.94 29.07
N MET A 176 10.29 18.86 28.59
CA MET A 176 9.94 18.76 27.16
C MET A 176 9.09 19.97 26.81
N SER A 177 9.74 21.13 26.83
CA SER A 177 9.27 22.26 26.02
C SER A 177 8.97 21.71 24.62
N PRO A 178 7.75 21.89 24.07
CA PRO A 178 7.52 21.51 22.69
C PRO A 178 8.57 22.23 21.85
N PRO A 179 9.21 21.59 20.84
CA PRO A 179 9.90 22.39 19.84
C PRO A 179 8.87 23.39 19.34
N ALA A 180 9.09 24.67 19.68
CA ALA A 180 8.21 25.79 19.40
C ALA A 180 7.59 25.54 18.05
N GLN A 181 6.25 25.40 17.99
CA GLN A 181 5.47 24.99 16.82
C GLN A 181 6.18 25.47 15.56
N GLY A 182 7.08 24.64 15.06
CA GLY A 182 7.84 24.94 13.87
C GLY A 182 6.83 24.58 12.85
N SER A 183 5.96 25.55 12.54
CA SER A 183 4.80 25.46 11.65
C SER A 183 5.06 24.27 10.75
N ARG A 184 4.45 23.12 11.08
CA ARG A 184 4.51 21.97 10.19
C ARG A 184 3.62 22.47 9.08
N LYS A 185 4.22 23.30 8.21
CA LYS A 185 3.59 23.95 7.07
C LYS A 185 2.81 22.81 6.52
N GLU A 186 1.49 22.95 6.52
CA GLU A 186 0.62 22.11 5.75
C GLU A 186 1.29 22.09 4.37
N ARG A 187 2.06 21.02 4.14
CA ARG A 187 3.09 21.03 3.12
C ARG A 187 2.25 20.80 1.89
N SER A 188 1.84 21.94 1.32
CA SER A 188 0.87 22.06 0.24
C SER A 188 0.93 20.83 -0.62
N LEU A 189 -0.21 20.23 -0.93
CA LEU A 189 -0.27 19.08 -1.83
C LEU A 189 0.60 19.31 -3.07
N ARG A 190 0.68 20.55 -3.58
CA ARG A 190 1.60 21.00 -4.65
C ARG A 190 3.09 20.76 -4.38
N LYS A 191 3.57 20.93 -3.14
CA LYS A 191 4.96 20.66 -2.69
C LYS A 191 5.24 19.17 -2.42
N ARG A 192 4.21 18.35 -2.22
CA ARG A 192 4.32 16.88 -2.14
C ARG A 192 4.41 16.30 -3.55
N ILE A 193 3.47 16.72 -4.39
CA ILE A 193 3.43 16.60 -5.85
C ILE A 193 4.84 16.90 -6.39
N SER A 194 5.34 18.14 -6.28
CA SER A 194 6.65 18.54 -6.82
C SER A 194 7.86 17.68 -6.39
N ARG A 195 7.83 17.04 -5.21
CA ARG A 195 8.91 16.12 -4.79
C ARG A 195 8.77 14.72 -5.39
N LEU A 196 7.53 14.27 -5.62
CA LEU A 196 7.25 13.02 -6.35
C LEU A 196 7.55 13.14 -7.86
N PHE A 197 7.45 14.34 -8.45
CA PHE A 197 7.86 14.58 -9.87
C PHE A 197 9.39 14.65 -10.07
N SER A 198 10.19 14.58 -9.01
CA SER A 198 11.67 14.66 -9.15
C SER A 198 12.34 13.29 -9.30
N THR A 199 11.62 12.19 -9.11
CA THR A 199 12.14 10.83 -9.29
C THR A 199 11.76 10.32 -10.68
N SER A 200 12.68 10.43 -11.61
CA SER A 200 12.54 10.02 -13.01
C SER A 200 12.72 8.51 -13.19
N ASP A 201 11.82 7.66 -12.67
CA ASP A 201 11.93 6.20 -12.83
C ASP A 201 10.56 5.53 -13.09
N TRP A 202 9.80 6.02 -14.08
CA TRP A 202 8.49 5.43 -14.42
C TRP A 202 8.56 4.25 -15.42
N GLU A 203 9.75 3.84 -15.90
CA GLU A 203 9.84 2.90 -17.03
C GLU A 203 10.00 1.41 -16.69
N THR A 204 10.21 1.01 -15.44
CA THR A 204 10.69 -0.37 -15.17
C THR A 204 9.66 -1.40 -14.70
N SER A 205 8.35 -1.10 -14.68
CA SER A 205 7.35 -2.06 -14.15
C SER A 205 6.37 -2.64 -15.18
N SER A 206 6.37 -2.16 -16.43
CA SER A 206 5.40 -2.63 -17.46
C SER A 206 6.00 -3.52 -18.55
N ALA A 207 7.32 -3.74 -18.56
CA ALA A 207 7.99 -4.60 -19.54
C ALA A 207 8.23 -6.01 -18.96
N ASN A 208 7.19 -6.83 -18.87
CA ASN A 208 7.33 -8.29 -18.96
C ASN A 208 5.96 -8.94 -19.17
N SER A 209 5.45 -8.80 -20.39
CA SER A 209 4.44 -9.70 -20.93
C SER A 209 4.56 -9.72 -22.45
N ASN A 210 5.60 -10.41 -22.95
CA ASN A 210 5.63 -10.86 -24.34
C ASN A 210 5.59 -12.39 -24.39
N THR A 211 4.39 -12.83 -24.75
CA THR A 211 3.92 -14.05 -25.40
C THR A 211 4.96 -14.88 -26.16
N SER A 212 4.84 -16.19 -25.98
CA SER A 212 5.51 -17.30 -26.65
C SER A 212 5.46 -17.23 -28.20
N GLN A 213 6.59 -17.49 -28.85
CA GLN A 213 6.62 -18.02 -30.22
C GLN A 213 7.39 -19.35 -30.20
N SER A 214 6.63 -20.42 -30.44
CA SER A 214 7.10 -21.73 -30.85
C SER A 214 7.48 -21.69 -32.32
N GLU A 215 8.74 -21.97 -32.65
CA GLU A 215 9.16 -22.27 -34.03
C GLU A 215 9.71 -23.70 -34.09
N ASP A 216 8.99 -24.52 -34.86
CA ASP A 216 9.41 -25.84 -35.32
C ASP A 216 10.71 -25.75 -36.13
N ARG A 217 11.68 -26.60 -35.80
CA ARG A 217 12.92 -26.75 -36.57
C ARG A 217 12.95 -28.13 -37.22
N VAL A 218 12.71 -28.15 -38.53
CA VAL A 218 12.85 -29.32 -39.41
C VAL A 218 14.09 -29.13 -40.29
N SER A 219 14.85 -30.22 -40.42
CA SER A 219 15.96 -30.50 -41.37
C SER A 219 17.29 -29.77 -41.10
N GLU A 220 18.47 -30.36 -41.31
CA GLU A 220 18.83 -31.37 -42.32
C GLU A 220 20.08 -32.15 -41.88
N THR A 221 20.05 -33.47 -42.09
CA THR A 221 21.12 -34.41 -41.76
C THR A 221 22.16 -34.41 -42.86
N SER A 222 23.43 -34.15 -42.52
CA SER A 222 24.56 -34.37 -43.42
C SER A 222 24.97 -35.85 -43.42
N MET A 223 25.23 -36.42 -44.61
CA MET A 223 26.18 -37.52 -44.79
C MET A 223 26.96 -37.35 -46.12
N PRO A 224 28.18 -37.90 -46.22
CA PRO A 224 29.15 -37.55 -47.27
C PRO A 224 29.41 -38.67 -48.31
N ASP A 225 30.18 -38.27 -49.34
CA ASP A 225 30.99 -39.03 -50.32
C ASP A 225 30.35 -40.08 -51.24
N SER A 226 30.32 -39.76 -52.55
CA SER A 226 31.28 -40.26 -53.58
C SER A 226 30.90 -39.73 -54.97
#